data_AF-A0A520VHF8-F1
#
_entry.id   AF-A0A520VHF8-F1
#
_cell.length_a   1.000
_cell.length_b   1.000
_cell.length_c   1.000
_cell.angle_alpha   90.00
_cell.angle_beta   90.00
_cell.angle_gamma   90.00
#
_symmetry.space_group_name_H-M   'P 1'
#
loop_
_entity.id
_entity.type
_entity.pdbx_description
1 polymer ?
#
loop_
_entity_poly.entity_id
_entity_poly.type
_entity_poly.pdbx_seq_one_letter_code
_entity_poly.pdbx_strand_id
1 'polypeptide(L)'
;MVDLLKKELELKLGQNIENRGDAELLAHAVQETIDYEISYNTIRRFFGVSSKVKPTKKTLDILSKFIGFKNYVHFTQTYSFSGRKNLSKNIYKALYNEEKEEIVSLVKKIKQTPEDFVSFIIILIRELIYNKKYDILNDIFNQKEMEFNTFSYSDILLIGNSTGLLLRKTPMDKNYILLKNYNFVIGVYSSFVDYSNLNGYYGKWAKIVLKNRVSEDMTIFSSAILQLKNFLNQKKIQYTFDKQAYSKEFHPILCSRLLSLSYLNSPGQKTEVNLTNYIKFHSKKQQIYIDYLYELFITAIYSKNINLMAELIKIVETNRISTFTYQKEHLNMYYLMCLFYYQSINDRDELKKYLKIINIDFFRYSYEDFTRLLFQIFYYHQAKNKKGKQSH
;
A
#
# COMPACT_ATOMS: atom_id res chain seq x y z
N MET A 1 12.65 -7.00 -23.42
CA MET A 1 13.62 -5.90 -23.68
C MET A 1 14.36 -6.04 -25.00
N VAL A 2 14.93 -7.20 -25.36
CA VAL A 2 15.57 -7.37 -26.68
C VAL A 2 14.57 -7.16 -27.83
N ASP A 3 13.35 -7.67 -27.72
CA ASP A 3 12.32 -7.46 -28.77
C ASP A 3 11.84 -6.01 -28.85
N LEU A 4 11.85 -5.28 -27.73
CA LEU A 4 11.59 -3.84 -27.70
C LEU A 4 12.72 -3.07 -28.40
N LEU A 5 13.99 -3.47 -28.17
CA LEU A 5 15.13 -2.88 -28.87
C LEU A 5 15.02 -3.08 -30.39
N LYS A 6 14.59 -4.26 -30.86
CA LYS A 6 14.30 -4.51 -32.28
C LYS A 6 13.27 -3.54 -32.84
N LYS A 7 12.15 -3.40 -32.14
CA LYS A 7 11.05 -2.50 -32.56
C LYS A 7 11.51 -1.04 -32.63
N GLU A 8 12.29 -0.57 -31.67
CA GLU A 8 12.83 0.80 -31.68
C GLU A 8 13.86 1.01 -32.79
N LEU A 9 14.65 -0.01 -33.14
CA LEU A 9 15.55 0.05 -34.28
C LEU A 9 14.78 0.19 -35.60
N GLU A 10 13.72 -0.61 -35.78
CA GLU A 10 12.83 -0.51 -36.95
C GLU A 10 12.12 0.85 -37.02
N LEU A 11 11.65 1.36 -35.88
CA LEU A 11 11.04 2.70 -35.79
C LEU A 11 12.03 3.81 -36.16
N LYS A 12 13.26 3.75 -35.65
CA LYS A 12 14.29 4.74 -35.98
C LYS A 12 14.72 4.67 -37.44
N LEU A 13 14.74 3.46 -38.01
CA LEU A 13 15.09 3.25 -39.42
C LEU A 13 13.93 3.58 -40.37
N GLY A 14 12.70 3.54 -39.88
CA GLY A 14 11.48 3.77 -40.65
C GLY A 14 10.99 2.56 -41.46
N GLN A 15 11.55 1.37 -41.25
CA GLN A 15 11.17 0.13 -41.95
C GLN A 15 11.48 -1.13 -41.11
N ASN A 16 10.80 -2.24 -41.42
CA ASN A 16 11.05 -3.55 -40.80
C ASN A 16 12.38 -4.15 -41.29
N ILE A 17 12.97 -5.04 -40.48
CA ILE A 17 14.17 -5.81 -40.87
C ILE A 17 13.80 -7.27 -41.12
N GLU A 18 13.52 -7.60 -42.38
CA GLU A 18 13.00 -8.92 -42.78
C GLU A 18 13.98 -9.71 -43.65
N ASN A 19 14.87 -9.01 -44.36
CA ASN A 19 15.78 -9.63 -45.32
C ASN A 19 17.24 -9.16 -45.12
N ARG A 20 18.13 -9.63 -46.00
CA ARG A 20 19.56 -9.29 -45.97
C ARG A 20 19.81 -7.80 -46.23
N GLY A 21 19.13 -7.22 -47.21
CA GLY A 21 19.29 -5.81 -47.58
C GLY A 21 18.90 -4.88 -46.45
N ASP A 22 17.82 -5.17 -45.73
CA ASP A 22 17.40 -4.37 -44.57
C ASP A 22 18.47 -4.38 -43.46
N ALA A 23 19.09 -5.54 -43.23
CA ALA A 23 20.15 -5.69 -42.24
C ALA A 23 21.45 -4.98 -42.64
N GLU A 24 21.77 -4.94 -43.94
CA GLU A 24 22.88 -4.13 -44.47
C GLU A 24 22.58 -2.64 -44.28
N LEU A 25 21.36 -2.21 -44.59
CA LEU A 25 20.92 -0.83 -44.41
C LEU A 25 21.02 -0.38 -42.94
N LEU A 26 20.58 -1.21 -41.99
CA LEU A 26 20.75 -0.91 -40.57
C LEU A 26 22.22 -0.89 -40.14
N ALA A 27 23.07 -1.79 -40.66
CA ALA A 27 24.51 -1.77 -40.38
C ALA A 27 25.15 -0.45 -40.84
N HIS A 28 24.80 0.01 -42.05
CA HIS A 28 25.25 1.29 -42.58
C HIS A 28 24.75 2.46 -41.75
N ALA A 29 23.45 2.49 -41.40
CA ALA A 29 22.88 3.56 -40.59
C ALA A 29 23.54 3.65 -39.20
N VAL A 30 23.86 2.51 -38.58
CA VAL A 30 24.60 2.46 -37.31
C VAL A 30 25.99 3.05 -37.47
N GLN A 31 26.72 2.66 -38.53
CA GLN A 31 28.05 3.21 -38.81
C GLN A 31 27.99 4.73 -39.02
N GLU A 32 27.09 5.23 -39.86
CA GLU A 32 27.02 6.66 -40.14
C GLU A 32 26.58 7.51 -38.95
N THR A 33 25.70 6.98 -38.10
CA THR A 33 25.10 7.79 -37.02
C THR A 33 25.97 7.86 -35.78
N ILE A 34 26.67 6.76 -35.45
CA ILE A 34 27.42 6.66 -34.18
C ILE A 34 28.87 6.20 -34.35
N ASP A 35 29.36 6.05 -35.59
CA ASP A 35 30.73 5.66 -35.94
C ASP A 35 31.18 4.33 -35.29
N TYR A 36 30.25 3.35 -35.25
CA TYR A 36 30.52 2.01 -34.76
C TYR A 36 30.18 0.95 -35.80
N GLU A 37 31.15 0.09 -36.09
CA GLU A 37 30.94 -1.00 -37.04
C GLU A 37 30.20 -2.17 -36.39
N ILE A 38 29.16 -2.64 -37.09
CA ILE A 38 28.45 -3.88 -36.79
C ILE A 38 28.23 -4.64 -38.10
N SER A 39 28.54 -5.94 -38.10
CA SER A 39 28.31 -6.77 -39.29
C SER A 39 26.81 -6.94 -39.56
N TYR A 40 26.40 -6.82 -40.82
CA TYR A 40 25.03 -7.12 -41.25
C TYR A 40 24.62 -8.55 -40.86
N ASN A 41 25.55 -9.51 -40.83
CA ASN A 41 25.27 -10.87 -40.36
C ASN A 41 24.93 -10.91 -38.86
N THR A 42 25.53 -10.05 -38.04
CA THR A 42 25.16 -9.89 -36.63
C THR A 42 23.74 -9.34 -36.49
N ILE A 43 23.36 -8.39 -37.33
CA ILE A 43 21.99 -7.83 -37.37
C ILE A 43 20.99 -8.89 -37.83
N ARG A 44 21.28 -9.65 -38.89
CA ARG A 44 20.42 -10.75 -39.36
C ARG A 44 20.14 -11.78 -38.27
N ARG A 45 21.18 -12.18 -37.52
CA ARG A 45 21.03 -13.09 -36.37
C ARG A 45 20.24 -12.45 -35.23
N PHE A 46 20.43 -11.15 -34.98
CA PHE A 46 19.71 -10.42 -33.95
C PHE A 46 18.21 -10.40 -34.24
N PHE A 47 17.80 -10.01 -35.44
CA PHE A 47 16.38 -9.95 -35.84
C PHE A 47 15.74 -11.32 -36.03
N GLY A 48 16.53 -12.35 -36.35
CA GLY A 48 16.04 -13.70 -36.61
C GLY A 48 15.87 -14.04 -38.10
N VAL A 49 16.44 -13.21 -38.97
CA VAL A 49 16.51 -13.39 -40.44
C VAL A 49 17.50 -14.51 -40.83
N SER A 50 18.36 -14.93 -39.91
CA SER A 50 19.25 -16.08 -40.04
C SER A 50 19.29 -16.89 -38.74
N SER A 51 20.20 -17.86 -38.64
CA SER A 51 20.36 -18.69 -37.43
C SER A 51 20.39 -17.84 -36.14
N LYS A 52 19.42 -18.08 -35.26
CA LYS A 52 19.20 -17.27 -34.07
C LYS A 52 20.30 -17.57 -33.04
N VAL A 53 21.08 -16.53 -32.70
CA VAL A 53 22.15 -16.61 -31.69
C VAL A 53 21.91 -15.55 -30.63
N LYS A 54 22.25 -15.86 -29.37
CA LYS A 54 22.15 -14.89 -28.28
C LYS A 54 23.05 -13.67 -28.57
N PRO A 55 22.50 -12.45 -28.60
CA PRO A 55 23.31 -11.26 -28.90
C PRO A 55 24.32 -10.99 -27.79
N THR A 56 25.51 -10.52 -28.20
CA THR A 56 26.56 -10.13 -27.25
C THR A 56 26.22 -8.81 -26.56
N LYS A 57 26.82 -8.56 -25.40
CA LYS A 57 26.70 -7.25 -24.72
C LYS A 57 27.14 -6.09 -25.63
N LYS A 58 28.25 -6.27 -26.37
CA LYS A 58 28.75 -5.28 -27.34
C LYS A 58 27.70 -4.95 -28.40
N THR A 59 27.06 -5.98 -28.98
CA THR A 59 25.97 -5.81 -29.95
C THR A 59 24.82 -5.00 -29.36
N LEU A 60 24.36 -5.37 -28.16
CA LEU A 60 23.26 -4.69 -27.49
C LEU A 60 23.60 -3.22 -27.18
N ASP A 61 24.83 -2.94 -26.74
CA ASP A 61 25.28 -1.59 -26.43
C ASP A 61 25.38 -0.71 -27.68
N ILE A 62 25.93 -1.22 -28.79
CA ILE A 62 26.00 -0.51 -30.07
C ILE A 62 24.60 -0.16 -30.57
N LEU A 63 23.70 -1.15 -30.61
CA LEU A 63 22.33 -0.94 -31.08
C LEU A 63 21.55 0.03 -30.18
N SER A 64 21.77 -0.02 -28.86
CA SER A 64 21.15 0.93 -27.92
C SER A 64 21.69 2.35 -28.07
N LYS A 65 22.98 2.51 -28.37
CA LYS A 65 23.57 3.80 -28.72
C LYS A 65 22.98 4.38 -29.99
N PHE A 66 22.77 3.54 -30.99
CA PHE A 66 22.18 3.98 -32.24
C PHE A 66 20.79 4.56 -32.01
N ILE A 67 19.95 3.99 -31.14
CA ILE A 67 18.64 4.57 -30.77
C ILE A 67 18.70 5.65 -29.67
N GLY A 68 19.89 6.20 -29.36
CA GLY A 68 20.06 7.39 -28.53
C GLY A 68 20.25 7.14 -27.02
N PHE A 69 20.49 5.88 -26.60
CA PHE A 69 20.77 5.55 -25.19
C PHE A 69 22.28 5.37 -24.94
N LYS A 70 22.77 5.60 -23.71
CA LYS A 70 24.21 5.48 -23.42
C LYS A 70 24.77 4.06 -23.65
N ASN A 71 23.98 3.05 -23.34
CA ASN A 71 24.28 1.62 -23.48
C ASN A 71 22.97 0.81 -23.27
N TYR A 72 23.05 -0.52 -23.35
CA TYR A 72 21.86 -1.37 -23.18
C TYR A 72 21.26 -1.30 -21.78
N VAL A 73 22.06 -1.09 -20.73
CA VAL A 73 21.56 -0.90 -19.36
C VAL A 73 20.77 0.40 -19.25
N HIS A 74 21.26 1.48 -19.86
CA HIS A 74 20.54 2.75 -19.92
C HIS A 74 19.24 2.63 -20.72
N PHE A 75 19.25 1.88 -21.83
CA PHE A 75 18.03 1.55 -22.58
C PHE A 75 17.01 0.82 -21.71
N THR A 76 17.41 -0.25 -21.02
CA THR A 76 16.46 -1.02 -20.20
C THR A 76 15.87 -0.20 -19.05
N GLN A 77 16.69 0.65 -18.43
CA GLN A 77 16.27 1.51 -17.32
C GLN A 77 15.40 2.70 -17.78
N THR A 78 15.67 3.25 -18.95
CA THR A 78 15.02 4.49 -19.44
C THR A 78 13.80 4.20 -20.31
N TYR A 79 13.77 3.06 -21.02
CA TYR A 79 12.63 2.70 -21.86
C TYR A 79 11.40 2.30 -21.04
N SER A 80 11.60 1.66 -19.88
CA SER A 80 10.52 1.48 -18.89
C SER A 80 9.96 2.84 -18.41
N PHE A 81 10.73 3.92 -18.50
CA PHE A 81 10.29 5.27 -18.16
C PHE A 81 9.58 5.98 -19.32
N SER A 82 9.93 5.73 -20.59
CA SER A 82 9.21 6.29 -21.75
C SER A 82 7.82 5.67 -21.92
N GLY A 83 7.66 4.36 -21.65
CA GLY A 83 6.36 3.69 -21.59
C GLY A 83 5.41 4.36 -20.59
N ARG A 84 5.91 4.64 -19.37
CA ARG A 84 5.17 5.37 -18.33
C ARG A 84 4.74 6.77 -18.77
N LYS A 85 5.61 7.54 -19.44
CA LYS A 85 5.26 8.87 -19.97
C LYS A 85 4.12 8.84 -20.99
N ASN A 86 4.13 7.86 -21.90
CA ASN A 86 3.06 7.71 -22.89
C ASN A 86 1.73 7.31 -22.24
N LEU A 87 1.76 6.47 -21.20
CA LEU A 87 0.57 6.08 -20.45
C LEU A 87 -0.07 7.26 -19.69
N SER A 88 0.73 8.09 -19.01
CA SER A 88 0.21 9.31 -18.36
C SER A 88 -0.39 10.28 -19.38
N LYS A 89 0.25 10.47 -20.54
CA LYS A 89 -0.29 11.30 -21.63
C LYS A 89 -1.66 10.80 -22.11
N ASN A 90 -1.84 9.48 -22.21
CA ASN A 90 -3.12 8.90 -22.60
C ASN A 90 -4.22 9.16 -21.56
N ILE A 91 -3.92 9.12 -20.25
CA ILE A 91 -4.88 9.52 -19.20
C ILE A 91 -5.30 10.96 -19.41
N TYR A 92 -4.33 11.87 -19.50
CA TYR A 92 -4.64 13.30 -19.58
C TYR A 92 -5.45 13.63 -20.83
N LYS A 93 -5.18 12.95 -21.96
CA LYS A 93 -5.97 13.08 -23.17
C LYS A 93 -7.40 12.57 -22.99
N ALA A 94 -7.58 11.35 -22.48
CA ALA A 94 -8.91 10.78 -22.29
C ALA A 94 -9.75 11.57 -21.27
N LEU A 95 -9.12 12.07 -20.20
CA LEU A 95 -9.78 12.95 -19.23
C LEU A 95 -10.14 14.31 -19.83
N TYR A 96 -9.29 14.88 -20.68
CA TYR A 96 -9.58 16.14 -21.38
C TYR A 96 -10.76 16.02 -22.34
N ASN A 97 -10.85 14.90 -23.06
CA ASN A 97 -11.95 14.63 -23.99
C ASN A 97 -13.28 14.33 -23.27
N GLU A 98 -13.24 14.03 -21.97
CA GLU A 98 -14.37 13.60 -21.14
C GLU A 98 -15.17 12.39 -21.67
N GLU A 99 -14.60 11.59 -22.58
CA GLU A 99 -15.26 10.41 -23.12
C GLU A 99 -15.20 9.26 -22.11
N LYS A 100 -16.34 9.01 -21.45
CA LYS A 100 -16.50 7.98 -20.42
C LYS A 100 -16.04 6.60 -20.91
N GLU A 101 -16.44 6.20 -22.11
CA GLU A 101 -16.10 4.92 -22.71
C GLU A 101 -14.58 4.80 -22.96
N GLU A 102 -13.93 5.87 -23.41
CA GLU A 102 -12.47 5.93 -23.59
C GLU A 102 -11.76 5.72 -22.25
N ILE A 103 -12.17 6.45 -21.21
CA ILE A 103 -11.60 6.36 -19.85
C ILE A 103 -11.76 4.96 -19.26
N VAL A 104 -12.95 4.38 -19.39
CA VAL A 104 -13.27 3.02 -18.91
C VAL A 104 -12.45 1.98 -19.68
N SER A 105 -12.26 2.15 -21.00
CA SER A 105 -11.46 1.23 -21.82
C SER A 105 -9.96 1.24 -21.50
N LEU A 106 -9.41 2.36 -21.03
CA LEU A 106 -8.00 2.50 -20.69
C LEU A 106 -7.57 1.51 -19.60
N VAL A 107 -8.42 1.28 -18.60
CA VAL A 107 -8.14 0.35 -17.50
C VAL A 107 -7.88 -1.06 -18.03
N LYS A 108 -8.69 -1.53 -18.98
CA LYS A 108 -8.53 -2.84 -19.63
C LYS A 108 -7.21 -2.94 -20.39
N LYS A 109 -6.88 -1.91 -21.17
CA LYS A 109 -5.66 -1.85 -21.98
C LYS A 109 -4.41 -1.94 -21.10
N ILE A 110 -4.45 -1.36 -19.91
CA ILE A 110 -3.25 -1.17 -19.07
C ILE A 110 -3.05 -2.33 -18.11
N LYS A 111 -4.11 -3.06 -17.75
CA LYS A 111 -3.97 -4.31 -17.03
C LYS A 111 -3.12 -5.33 -17.81
N GLN A 112 -3.07 -5.23 -19.14
CA GLN A 112 -2.20 -6.04 -20.01
C GLN A 112 -0.71 -5.72 -19.83
N THR A 113 -0.36 -4.63 -19.15
CA THR A 113 1.00 -4.22 -18.78
C THR A 113 1.12 -4.14 -17.25
N PRO A 114 1.34 -5.28 -16.55
CA PRO A 114 1.16 -5.37 -15.10
C PRO A 114 2.11 -4.49 -14.29
N GLU A 115 3.33 -4.27 -14.79
CA GLU A 115 4.41 -3.58 -14.07
C GLU A 115 4.07 -2.13 -13.70
N ASP A 116 3.17 -1.48 -14.44
CA ASP A 116 2.79 -0.07 -14.24
C ASP A 116 1.33 0.12 -13.83
N PHE A 117 0.53 -0.96 -13.73
CA PHE A 117 -0.92 -0.86 -13.57
C PHE A 117 -1.34 -0.16 -12.26
N VAL A 118 -0.68 -0.47 -11.15
CA VAL A 118 -1.01 0.13 -9.83
C VAL A 118 -0.75 1.63 -9.83
N SER A 119 0.44 2.05 -10.25
CA SER A 119 0.83 3.46 -10.36
C SER A 119 -0.11 4.22 -11.30
N PHE A 120 -0.47 3.61 -12.42
CA PHE A 120 -1.41 4.16 -13.39
C PHE A 120 -2.80 4.38 -12.78
N ILE A 121 -3.35 3.35 -12.15
CA ILE A 121 -4.68 3.41 -11.54
C ILE A 121 -4.73 4.46 -10.44
N ILE A 122 -3.65 4.62 -9.66
CA ILE A 122 -3.58 5.68 -8.65
C ILE A 122 -3.72 7.07 -9.29
N ILE A 123 -3.03 7.34 -10.40
CA ILE A 123 -3.13 8.63 -11.11
C ILE A 123 -4.57 8.83 -11.59
N LEU A 124 -5.13 7.85 -12.31
CA LEU A 124 -6.48 7.94 -12.87
C LEU A 124 -7.55 8.15 -11.79
N ILE A 125 -7.52 7.37 -10.71
CA ILE A 125 -8.45 7.49 -9.58
C ILE A 125 -8.35 8.90 -8.98
N ARG A 126 -7.13 9.39 -8.74
CA ARG A 126 -6.92 10.70 -8.12
C ARG A 126 -7.43 11.84 -8.99
N GLU A 127 -7.18 11.79 -10.30
CA GLU A 127 -7.69 12.78 -11.25
C GLU A 127 -9.24 12.78 -11.30
N LEU A 128 -9.87 11.61 -11.32
CA LEU A 128 -11.33 11.52 -11.32
C LEU A 128 -11.94 12.03 -10.00
N ILE A 129 -11.28 11.80 -8.87
CA ILE A 129 -11.70 12.36 -7.57
C ILE A 129 -11.56 13.89 -7.57
N TYR A 130 -10.44 14.42 -8.08
CA TYR A 130 -10.21 15.86 -8.15
C TYR A 130 -11.30 16.56 -8.98
N ASN A 131 -11.68 15.95 -10.10
CA ASN A 131 -12.74 16.44 -10.98
C ASN A 131 -14.15 16.00 -10.54
N LYS A 132 -14.30 15.35 -9.38
CA LYS A 132 -15.56 14.85 -8.81
C LYS A 132 -16.37 13.94 -9.75
N LYS A 133 -15.73 13.24 -10.68
CA LYS A 133 -16.34 12.31 -11.65
C LYS A 133 -16.58 10.94 -11.00
N TYR A 134 -17.34 10.90 -9.90
CA TYR A 134 -17.52 9.69 -9.08
C TYR A 134 -18.29 8.58 -9.78
N ASP A 135 -19.17 8.90 -10.73
CA ASP A 135 -19.94 7.89 -11.46
C ASP A 135 -19.04 7.12 -12.45
N ILE A 136 -18.14 7.81 -13.16
CA ILE A 136 -17.11 7.18 -14.00
C ILE A 136 -16.18 6.32 -13.14
N LEU A 137 -15.77 6.85 -11.99
CA LEU A 137 -14.92 6.12 -11.06
C LEU A 137 -15.61 4.85 -10.52
N ASN A 138 -16.92 4.92 -10.24
CA ASN A 138 -17.71 3.76 -9.83
C ASN A 138 -17.73 2.68 -10.93
N ASP A 139 -17.85 3.08 -12.20
CA ASP A 139 -17.82 2.15 -13.32
C ASP A 139 -16.45 1.52 -13.50
N ILE A 140 -15.36 2.27 -13.28
CA ILE A 140 -14.00 1.71 -13.22
C ILE A 140 -13.89 0.65 -12.12
N PHE A 141 -14.35 0.95 -10.90
CA PHE A 141 -14.31 -0.02 -9.80
C PHE A 141 -15.17 -1.27 -10.04
N ASN A 142 -16.17 -1.21 -10.93
CA ASN A 142 -16.98 -2.37 -11.30
C ASN A 142 -16.33 -3.26 -12.39
N GLN A 143 -15.17 -2.87 -12.94
CA GLN A 143 -14.49 -3.68 -13.93
C GLN A 143 -13.79 -4.89 -13.31
N LYS A 144 -13.70 -5.99 -14.07
CA LYS A 144 -12.96 -7.20 -13.69
C LYS A 144 -11.48 -6.91 -13.39
N GLU A 145 -10.87 -5.95 -14.08
CA GLU A 145 -9.48 -5.54 -13.87
C GLU A 145 -9.23 -4.91 -12.50
N MET A 146 -10.30 -4.41 -11.87
CA MET A 146 -10.35 -3.77 -10.57
C MET A 146 -10.91 -4.71 -9.49
N GLU A 147 -10.99 -6.02 -9.72
CA GLU A 147 -11.31 -6.99 -8.68
C GLU A 147 -10.20 -7.02 -7.62
N PHE A 148 -10.39 -6.33 -6.50
CA PHE A 148 -9.33 -6.09 -5.50
C PHE A 148 -8.86 -7.36 -4.79
N ASN A 149 -9.66 -8.42 -4.78
CA ASN A 149 -9.26 -9.74 -4.29
C ASN A 149 -8.13 -10.38 -5.13
N THR A 150 -7.87 -9.89 -6.36
CA THR A 150 -6.77 -10.35 -7.22
C THR A 150 -5.46 -9.58 -6.99
N PHE A 151 -5.48 -8.50 -6.22
CA PHE A 151 -4.31 -7.65 -5.98
C PHE A 151 -3.50 -8.18 -4.79
N SER A 152 -2.20 -7.93 -4.78
CA SER A 152 -1.42 -8.15 -3.57
C SER A 152 -1.84 -7.16 -2.49
N TYR A 153 -1.75 -7.55 -1.22
CA TYR A 153 -2.08 -6.64 -0.12
C TYR A 153 -1.25 -5.35 -0.16
N SER A 154 0.02 -5.43 -0.57
CA SER A 154 0.89 -4.25 -0.77
C SER A 154 0.32 -3.28 -1.82
N ASP A 155 -0.25 -3.79 -2.91
CA ASP A 155 -0.87 -2.95 -3.95
C ASP A 155 -2.14 -2.28 -3.44
N ILE A 156 -2.98 -3.04 -2.71
CA ILE A 156 -4.19 -2.49 -2.07
C ILE A 156 -3.83 -1.37 -1.13
N LEU A 157 -2.81 -1.57 -0.30
CA LEU A 157 -2.30 -0.56 0.61
C LEU A 157 -1.78 0.67 -0.12
N LEU A 158 -1.05 0.50 -1.22
CA LEU A 158 -0.51 1.61 -2.00
C LEU A 158 -1.64 2.42 -2.67
N ILE A 159 -2.61 1.75 -3.29
CA ILE A 159 -3.79 2.40 -3.90
C ILE A 159 -4.61 3.12 -2.84
N GLY A 160 -4.94 2.42 -1.76
CA GLY A 160 -5.74 2.94 -0.66
C GLY A 160 -5.12 4.15 0.00
N ASN A 161 -3.84 4.09 0.37
CA ASN A 161 -3.18 5.22 1.03
C ASN A 161 -2.98 6.42 0.08
N SER A 162 -2.66 6.16 -1.19
CA SER A 162 -2.53 7.24 -2.18
C SER A 162 -3.87 7.91 -2.46
N THR A 163 -4.96 7.15 -2.50
CA THR A 163 -6.31 7.69 -2.75
C THR A 163 -6.88 8.35 -1.50
N GLY A 164 -6.73 7.71 -0.34
CA GLY A 164 -7.23 8.15 0.95
C GLY A 164 -6.65 9.49 1.40
N LEU A 165 -5.37 9.74 1.13
CA LEU A 165 -4.73 11.05 1.37
C LEU A 165 -5.43 12.21 0.65
N LEU A 166 -5.86 11.99 -0.61
CA LEU A 166 -6.63 12.98 -1.34
C LEU A 166 -8.02 13.15 -0.72
N LEU A 167 -8.70 12.03 -0.44
CA LEU A 167 -10.03 12.03 0.15
C LEU A 167 -10.08 12.63 1.56
N ARG A 168 -8.99 12.58 2.33
CA ARG A 168 -8.88 13.29 3.61
C ARG A 168 -8.98 14.80 3.42
N LYS A 169 -8.34 15.35 2.38
CA LYS A 169 -8.37 16.79 2.06
C LYS A 169 -9.66 17.21 1.38
N THR A 170 -10.16 16.38 0.48
CA THR A 170 -11.39 16.63 -0.29
C THR A 170 -12.35 15.44 -0.16
N PRO A 171 -13.02 15.29 1.01
CA PRO A 171 -13.94 14.17 1.21
C PRO A 171 -15.16 14.25 0.27
N MET A 172 -15.70 13.08 -0.09
CA MET A 172 -17.02 12.98 -0.71
C MET A 172 -18.08 13.58 0.24
N ASP A 173 -18.79 14.61 -0.21
CA ASP A 173 -19.74 15.39 0.60
C ASP A 173 -21.20 15.19 0.18
N LYS A 174 -21.46 14.85 -1.09
CA LYS A 174 -22.82 14.72 -1.66
C LYS A 174 -23.07 13.37 -2.34
N ASN A 175 -22.19 12.97 -3.25
CA ASN A 175 -22.31 11.70 -3.98
C ASN A 175 -21.51 10.61 -3.24
N TYR A 176 -22.21 9.64 -2.66
CA TYR A 176 -21.65 8.52 -1.91
C TYR A 176 -21.69 7.19 -2.69
N ILE A 177 -21.83 7.23 -4.01
CA ILE A 177 -21.95 6.04 -4.86
C ILE A 177 -20.80 5.04 -4.62
N LEU A 178 -19.58 5.54 -4.42
CA LEU A 178 -18.40 4.71 -4.16
C LEU A 178 -18.49 3.91 -2.85
N LEU A 179 -19.21 4.40 -1.83
CA LEU A 179 -19.41 3.67 -0.56
C LEU A 179 -20.41 2.50 -0.67
N LYS A 180 -21.03 2.32 -1.84
CA LYS A 180 -21.83 1.13 -2.18
C LYS A 180 -21.04 0.14 -3.01
N ASN A 181 -19.87 0.52 -3.51
CA ASN A 181 -19.06 -0.28 -4.41
C ASN A 181 -18.10 -1.19 -3.61
N TYR A 182 -18.19 -2.50 -3.84
CA TYR A 182 -17.36 -3.51 -3.17
C TYR A 182 -15.86 -3.24 -3.29
N ASN A 183 -15.38 -2.98 -4.51
CA ASN A 183 -13.96 -2.77 -4.78
C ASN A 183 -13.44 -1.46 -4.19
N PHE A 184 -14.25 -0.39 -4.17
CA PHE A 184 -13.86 0.83 -3.45
C PHE A 184 -13.81 0.62 -1.93
N VAL A 185 -14.82 -0.07 -1.36
CA VAL A 185 -14.92 -0.27 0.08
C VAL A 185 -13.75 -1.10 0.60
N ILE A 186 -13.35 -2.16 -0.11
CA ILE A 186 -12.21 -2.99 0.26
C ILE A 186 -10.88 -2.34 -0.14
N GLY A 187 -10.82 -1.73 -1.32
CA GLY A 187 -9.58 -1.23 -1.89
C GLY A 187 -9.08 0.08 -1.28
N VAL A 188 -10.01 0.95 -0.86
CA VAL A 188 -9.70 2.32 -0.42
C VAL A 188 -10.19 2.59 0.99
N TYR A 189 -11.48 2.33 1.27
CA TYR A 189 -12.04 2.64 2.58
C TYR A 189 -11.40 1.80 3.70
N SER A 190 -11.27 0.48 3.51
CA SER A 190 -10.75 -0.39 4.57
C SER A 190 -9.22 -0.32 4.73
N SER A 191 -8.51 0.12 3.70
CA SER A 191 -7.04 0.19 3.64
C SER A 191 -6.46 1.55 4.05
N PHE A 192 -7.27 2.61 4.04
CA PHE A 192 -6.93 3.94 4.58
C PHE A 192 -7.84 4.31 5.76
N VAL A 193 -7.50 3.80 6.94
CA VAL A 193 -8.30 4.01 8.16
C VAL A 193 -7.91 5.32 8.84
N ASP A 194 -8.75 6.35 8.69
CA ASP A 194 -8.43 7.69 9.16
C ASP A 194 -8.94 7.95 10.59
N TYR A 195 -8.09 7.62 11.57
CA TYR A 195 -8.39 7.81 12.99
C TYR A 195 -8.63 9.28 13.36
N SER A 196 -7.92 10.21 12.71
CA SER A 196 -8.05 11.65 12.93
C SER A 196 -9.43 12.18 12.52
N ASN A 197 -10.12 11.48 11.60
CA ASN A 197 -11.41 11.89 11.05
C ASN A 197 -12.57 10.97 11.45
N LEU A 198 -12.44 10.21 12.56
CA LEU A 198 -13.56 9.43 13.11
C LEU A 198 -14.77 10.32 13.46
N ASN A 199 -14.54 11.54 13.96
CA ASN A 199 -15.61 12.52 14.19
C ASN A 199 -16.05 13.26 12.92
N GLY A 200 -15.26 13.18 11.84
CA GLY A 200 -15.53 13.82 10.55
C GLY A 200 -16.03 12.84 9.49
N TYR A 201 -15.48 12.98 8.27
CA TYR A 201 -15.94 12.27 7.09
C TYR A 201 -15.84 10.74 7.23
N TYR A 202 -14.75 10.23 7.83
CA TYR A 202 -14.50 8.79 7.88
C TYR A 202 -15.52 8.08 8.77
N GLY A 203 -15.90 8.67 9.91
CA GLY A 203 -17.00 8.14 10.72
C GLY A 203 -18.38 8.27 10.07
N LYS A 204 -18.60 9.29 9.22
CA LYS A 204 -19.82 9.37 8.38
C LYS A 204 -19.84 8.24 7.36
N TRP A 205 -18.72 7.97 6.71
CA TRP A 205 -18.58 6.88 5.75
C TRP A 205 -18.80 5.52 6.40
N ALA A 206 -18.25 5.29 7.59
CA ALA A 206 -18.49 4.04 8.33
C ALA A 206 -19.99 3.78 8.58
N LYS A 207 -20.78 4.81 8.90
CA LYS A 207 -22.24 4.69 9.02
C LYS A 207 -22.90 4.31 7.69
N ILE A 208 -22.45 4.92 6.58
CA ILE A 208 -22.99 4.67 5.24
C ILE A 208 -22.66 3.24 4.80
N VAL A 209 -21.41 2.80 4.92
CA VAL A 209 -20.97 1.44 4.56
C VAL A 209 -21.71 0.40 5.41
N LEU A 210 -21.84 0.63 6.71
CA LEU A 210 -22.61 -0.24 7.61
C LEU A 210 -24.07 -0.38 7.16
N LYS A 211 -24.69 0.70 6.70
CA LYS A 211 -26.07 0.69 6.18
C LYS A 211 -26.17 -0.04 4.83
N ASN A 212 -25.17 0.13 3.96
CA ASN A 212 -25.17 -0.45 2.61
C ASN A 212 -24.92 -1.97 2.62
N ARG A 213 -24.28 -2.51 3.67
CA ARG A 213 -24.02 -3.95 3.84
C ARG A 213 -23.34 -4.59 2.62
N VAL A 214 -22.33 -3.90 2.08
CA VAL A 214 -21.61 -4.29 0.87
C VAL A 214 -21.03 -5.70 0.95
N SER A 215 -20.55 -6.08 2.13
CA SER A 215 -20.16 -7.45 2.49
C SER A 215 -20.18 -7.63 4.01
N GLU A 216 -20.17 -8.87 4.49
CA GLU A 216 -20.22 -9.16 5.94
C GLU A 216 -19.01 -8.61 6.68
N ASP A 217 -17.81 -8.87 6.18
CA ASP A 217 -16.55 -8.39 6.76
C ASP A 217 -16.48 -6.86 6.81
N MET A 218 -16.95 -6.16 5.78
CA MET A 218 -16.99 -4.69 5.73
C MET A 218 -18.08 -4.10 6.64
N THR A 219 -19.18 -4.83 6.85
CA THR A 219 -20.22 -4.48 7.82
C THR A 219 -19.64 -4.57 9.24
N ILE A 220 -18.94 -5.66 9.56
CA ILE A 220 -18.28 -5.87 10.85
C ILE A 220 -17.17 -4.83 11.05
N PHE A 221 -16.32 -4.61 10.06
CA PHE A 221 -15.27 -3.58 10.08
C PHE A 221 -15.85 -2.21 10.39
N SER A 222 -16.90 -1.79 9.69
CA SER A 222 -17.49 -0.46 9.85
C SER A 222 -18.17 -0.30 11.20
N SER A 223 -18.81 -1.36 11.69
CA SER A 223 -19.37 -1.37 13.04
C SER A 223 -18.28 -1.23 14.09
N ALA A 224 -17.17 -1.96 13.95
CA ALA A 224 -16.02 -1.88 14.85
C ALA A 224 -15.40 -0.48 14.89
N ILE A 225 -15.26 0.19 13.74
CA ILE A 225 -14.81 1.59 13.65
C ILE A 225 -15.75 2.53 14.42
N LEU A 226 -17.06 2.32 14.32
CA LEU A 226 -18.04 3.13 15.06
C LEU A 226 -18.00 2.87 16.57
N GLN A 227 -17.72 1.63 17.00
CA GLN A 227 -17.50 1.34 18.43
C GLN A 227 -16.22 2.01 18.96
N LEU A 228 -15.13 1.98 18.19
CA LEU A 228 -13.91 2.72 18.54
C LEU A 228 -14.20 4.23 18.66
N LYS A 229 -14.92 4.80 17.70
CA LYS A 229 -15.37 6.20 17.76
C LYS A 229 -16.18 6.49 19.02
N ASN A 230 -17.10 5.59 19.40
CA ASN A 230 -17.88 5.76 20.63
C ASN A 230 -16.94 5.82 21.84
N PHE A 231 -16.03 4.86 21.98
CA PHE A 231 -15.04 4.82 23.06
C PHE A 231 -14.22 6.11 23.15
N LEU A 232 -13.64 6.57 22.03
CA LEU A 232 -12.81 7.79 22.01
C LEU A 232 -13.60 9.06 22.34
N ASN A 233 -14.91 9.06 22.13
CA ASN A 233 -15.81 10.14 22.57
C ASN A 233 -16.43 9.88 23.95
N GLN A 234 -15.85 8.98 24.75
CA GLN A 234 -16.30 8.63 26.11
C GLN A 234 -17.74 8.09 26.15
N LYS A 235 -18.21 7.50 25.04
CA LYS A 235 -19.50 6.79 24.97
C LYS A 235 -19.27 5.31 25.19
N LYS A 236 -20.26 4.64 25.78
CA LYS A 236 -20.24 3.18 25.97
C LYS A 236 -20.16 2.48 24.61
N ILE A 237 -19.34 1.44 24.56
CA ILE A 237 -19.35 0.48 23.47
C ILE A 237 -20.65 -0.32 23.57
N GLN A 238 -21.34 -0.46 22.44
CA GLN A 238 -22.66 -1.11 22.41
C GLN A 238 -22.57 -2.59 22.02
N TYR A 239 -21.52 -2.98 21.30
CA TYR A 239 -21.33 -4.33 20.78
C TYR A 239 -19.87 -4.74 20.89
N THR A 240 -19.64 -5.95 21.40
CA THR A 240 -18.34 -6.63 21.31
C THR A 240 -18.40 -7.70 20.22
N PHE A 241 -17.24 -8.01 19.65
CA PHE A 241 -17.09 -8.94 18.53
C PHE A 241 -16.26 -10.15 18.93
N ASP A 242 -16.44 -10.61 20.17
CA ASP A 242 -15.51 -11.51 20.84
C ASP A 242 -15.36 -12.84 20.09
N LYS A 243 -16.44 -13.36 19.51
CA LYS A 243 -16.40 -14.59 18.69
C LYS A 243 -15.78 -14.34 17.32
N GLN A 244 -16.15 -13.24 16.68
CA GLN A 244 -15.70 -12.87 15.33
C GLN A 244 -14.20 -12.58 15.27
N ALA A 245 -13.58 -12.19 16.40
CA ALA A 245 -12.13 -12.07 16.51
C ALA A 245 -11.38 -13.40 16.25
N TYR A 246 -12.05 -14.55 16.40
CA TYR A 246 -11.52 -15.89 16.14
C TYR A 246 -11.93 -16.42 14.76
N SER A 247 -11.97 -15.57 13.74
CA SER A 247 -12.25 -15.99 12.37
C SER A 247 -10.96 -16.31 11.60
N LYS A 248 -10.97 -17.43 10.85
CA LYS A 248 -9.91 -17.76 9.88
C LYS A 248 -10.17 -17.16 8.49
N GLU A 249 -11.35 -16.60 8.27
CA GLU A 249 -11.78 -16.02 7.00
C GLU A 249 -11.53 -14.52 6.95
N PHE A 250 -11.60 -13.83 8.10
CA PHE A 250 -11.35 -12.41 8.16
C PHE A 250 -9.88 -12.06 8.08
N HIS A 251 -9.62 -10.87 7.53
CA HIS A 251 -8.28 -10.31 7.49
C HIS A 251 -7.68 -10.23 8.91
N PRO A 252 -6.40 -10.61 9.12
CA PRO A 252 -5.78 -10.62 10.45
C PRO A 252 -5.90 -9.30 11.23
N ILE A 253 -5.73 -8.16 10.55
CA ILE A 253 -5.91 -6.82 11.14
C ILE A 253 -7.35 -6.59 11.61
N LEU A 254 -8.36 -7.09 10.87
CA LEU A 254 -9.74 -7.01 11.32
C LEU A 254 -9.92 -7.83 12.59
N CYS A 255 -9.43 -9.08 12.63
CA CYS A 255 -9.45 -9.89 13.85
C CYS A 255 -8.78 -9.18 15.03
N SER A 256 -7.65 -8.52 14.81
CA SER A 256 -6.95 -7.70 15.80
C SER A 256 -7.83 -6.56 16.33
N ARG A 257 -8.51 -5.84 15.43
CA ARG A 257 -9.44 -4.77 15.78
C ARG A 257 -10.62 -5.26 16.60
N LEU A 258 -11.22 -6.39 16.21
CA LEU A 258 -12.36 -6.96 16.93
C LEU A 258 -11.96 -7.36 18.35
N LEU A 259 -10.80 -7.99 18.52
CA LEU A 259 -10.27 -8.28 19.85
C LEU A 259 -9.95 -7.00 20.64
N SER A 260 -9.44 -5.96 20.00
CA SER A 260 -9.10 -4.71 20.67
C SER A 260 -10.32 -4.06 21.35
N LEU A 261 -11.50 -4.14 20.73
CA LEU A 261 -12.75 -3.62 21.29
C LEU A 261 -13.18 -4.35 22.56
N SER A 262 -12.87 -5.65 22.70
CA SER A 262 -13.18 -6.40 23.92
C SER A 262 -12.39 -5.86 25.12
N TYR A 263 -11.12 -5.51 24.89
CA TYR A 263 -10.27 -4.88 25.91
C TYR A 263 -10.70 -3.46 26.28
N LEU A 264 -11.33 -2.73 25.36
CA LEU A 264 -11.90 -1.41 25.64
C LEU A 264 -13.20 -1.49 26.44
N ASN A 265 -14.02 -2.51 26.19
CA ASN A 265 -15.31 -2.66 26.86
C ASN A 265 -15.18 -3.27 28.27
N SER A 266 -14.18 -4.12 28.49
CA SER A 266 -13.93 -4.81 29.76
C SER A 266 -12.44 -4.75 30.15
N PRO A 267 -11.90 -3.57 30.51
CA PRO A 267 -10.49 -3.42 30.82
C PRO A 267 -10.05 -4.30 32.00
N GLY A 268 -8.96 -5.05 31.81
CA GLY A 268 -8.26 -5.79 32.88
C GLY A 268 -8.78 -7.19 33.22
N GLN A 269 -9.85 -7.69 32.61
CA GLN A 269 -10.33 -9.06 32.89
C GLN A 269 -9.65 -10.11 32.00
N LYS A 270 -8.97 -11.08 32.62
CA LYS A 270 -8.43 -12.30 31.98
C LYS A 270 -7.53 -12.05 30.75
N THR A 271 -6.78 -10.95 30.73
CA THR A 271 -5.95 -10.55 29.58
C THR A 271 -4.99 -11.65 29.10
N GLU A 272 -4.23 -12.26 30.02
CA GLU A 272 -3.30 -13.33 29.67
C GLU A 272 -4.01 -14.54 29.03
N VAL A 273 -5.12 -15.00 29.63
CA VAL A 273 -5.89 -16.15 29.14
C VAL A 273 -6.50 -15.86 27.76
N ASN A 274 -7.08 -14.68 27.58
CA ASN A 274 -7.72 -14.27 26.33
C ASN A 274 -6.70 -14.14 25.21
N LEU A 275 -5.55 -13.49 25.46
CA LEU A 275 -4.47 -13.42 24.47
C LEU A 275 -3.91 -14.80 24.16
N THR A 276 -3.61 -15.61 25.17
CA THR A 276 -3.06 -16.96 24.95
C THR A 276 -3.98 -17.80 24.06
N ASN A 277 -5.29 -17.77 24.31
CA ASN A 277 -6.28 -18.45 23.47
C ASN A 277 -6.31 -17.90 22.04
N TYR A 278 -6.25 -16.58 21.89
CA TYR A 278 -6.22 -15.91 20.59
C TYR A 278 -4.97 -16.26 19.77
N ILE A 279 -3.79 -16.23 20.40
CA ILE A 279 -2.52 -16.64 19.77
C ILE A 279 -2.58 -18.11 19.39
N LYS A 280 -3.04 -18.98 20.29
CA LYS A 280 -3.17 -20.42 20.01
C LYS A 280 -4.10 -20.70 18.82
N PHE A 281 -5.16 -19.92 18.65
CA PHE A 281 -6.11 -20.08 17.56
C PHE A 281 -5.54 -19.66 16.20
N HIS A 282 -4.81 -18.54 16.15
CA HIS A 282 -4.31 -17.95 14.90
C HIS A 282 -2.89 -18.37 14.51
N SER A 283 -2.09 -18.83 15.47
CA SER A 283 -0.72 -19.29 15.20
C SER A 283 -0.67 -20.66 14.52
N LYS A 284 0.38 -20.88 13.73
CA LYS A 284 0.73 -22.20 13.19
C LYS A 284 2.17 -22.50 13.57
N LYS A 285 2.45 -23.64 14.21
CA LYS A 285 3.80 -24.04 14.65
C LYS A 285 4.54 -22.94 15.44
N GLN A 286 3.88 -22.31 16.41
CA GLN A 286 4.42 -21.20 17.23
C GLN A 286 4.85 -19.94 16.43
N GLN A 287 4.35 -19.81 15.19
CA GLN A 287 4.56 -18.66 14.34
C GLN A 287 3.25 -17.88 14.21
N ILE A 288 3.30 -16.57 14.42
CA ILE A 288 2.17 -15.66 14.26
C ILE A 288 2.56 -14.46 13.39
N TYR A 289 1.63 -13.99 12.56
CA TYR A 289 1.78 -12.75 11.81
C TYR A 289 1.46 -11.56 12.72
N ILE A 290 2.31 -10.53 12.65
CA ILE A 290 2.14 -9.32 13.46
C ILE A 290 0.81 -8.61 13.22
N ASP A 291 0.18 -8.84 12.06
CA ASP A 291 -1.12 -8.27 11.69
C ASP A 291 -2.24 -8.65 12.67
N TYR A 292 -2.18 -9.83 13.29
CA TYR A 292 -3.13 -10.25 14.32
C TYR A 292 -3.00 -9.42 15.62
N LEU A 293 -1.87 -8.72 15.80
CA LEU A 293 -1.59 -7.91 16.99
C LEU A 293 -1.66 -6.40 16.72
N TYR A 294 -1.75 -6.00 15.45
CA TYR A 294 -1.54 -4.62 15.02
C TYR A 294 -2.41 -3.60 15.75
N GLU A 295 -3.73 -3.84 15.84
CA GLU A 295 -4.66 -2.89 16.45
C GLU A 295 -4.63 -2.98 17.99
N LEU A 296 -4.14 -4.09 18.55
CA LEU A 296 -3.93 -4.23 19.99
C LEU A 296 -2.83 -3.30 20.50
N PHE A 297 -1.76 -3.08 19.71
CA PHE A 297 -0.65 -2.20 20.12
C PHE A 297 -1.12 -0.77 20.37
N ILE A 298 -1.80 -0.17 19.39
CA ILE A 298 -2.30 1.19 19.54
C ILE A 298 -3.39 1.29 20.60
N THR A 299 -4.22 0.25 20.71
CA THR A 299 -5.29 0.15 21.72
C THR A 299 -4.75 0.13 23.14
N ALA A 300 -3.68 -0.62 23.40
CA ALA A 300 -3.04 -0.66 24.70
C ALA A 300 -2.56 0.73 25.14
N ILE A 301 -2.03 1.54 24.21
CA ILE A 301 -1.54 2.90 24.47
C ILE A 301 -2.67 3.82 24.93
N TYR A 302 -3.68 4.06 24.10
CA TYR A 302 -4.69 5.07 24.42
C TYR A 302 -5.66 4.62 25.52
N SER A 303 -5.81 3.30 25.75
CA SER A 303 -6.54 2.76 26.90
C SER A 303 -5.71 2.75 28.19
N LYS A 304 -4.41 3.06 28.11
CA LYS A 304 -3.44 3.00 29.23
C LYS A 304 -3.41 1.62 29.92
N ASN A 305 -3.64 0.55 29.16
CA ASN A 305 -3.71 -0.80 29.71
C ASN A 305 -2.31 -1.42 29.79
N ILE A 306 -1.61 -1.17 30.91
CA ILE A 306 -0.22 -1.62 31.13
C ILE A 306 -0.10 -3.15 31.12
N ASN A 307 -1.08 -3.87 31.67
CA ASN A 307 -1.10 -5.34 31.62
C ASN A 307 -1.19 -5.85 30.17
N LEU A 308 -2.03 -5.24 29.33
CA LEU A 308 -2.11 -5.59 27.92
C LEU A 308 -0.78 -5.34 27.20
N MET A 309 -0.10 -4.22 27.49
CA MET A 309 1.24 -3.96 26.92
C MET A 309 2.25 -5.03 27.32
N ALA A 310 2.31 -5.38 28.61
CA ALA A 310 3.25 -6.39 29.13
C ALA A 310 3.05 -7.75 28.45
N GLU A 311 1.80 -8.22 28.37
CA GLU A 311 1.49 -9.51 27.74
C GLU A 311 1.77 -9.50 26.23
N LEU A 312 1.49 -8.39 25.52
CA LEU A 312 1.82 -8.27 24.11
C LEU A 312 3.34 -8.31 23.87
N ILE A 313 4.14 -7.67 24.73
CA ILE A 313 5.61 -7.74 24.68
C ILE A 313 6.08 -9.18 24.86
N LYS A 314 5.61 -9.86 25.91
CA LYS A 314 5.91 -11.28 26.16
C LYS A 314 5.57 -12.16 24.97
N ILE A 315 4.42 -11.93 24.32
CA ILE A 315 4.01 -12.67 23.11
C ILE A 315 4.99 -12.42 21.96
N VAL A 316 5.36 -11.16 21.70
CA VAL A 316 6.29 -10.81 20.62
C VAL A 316 7.68 -11.40 20.85
N GLU A 317 8.14 -11.44 22.10
CA GLU A 317 9.46 -11.99 22.45
C GLU A 317 9.51 -13.53 22.44
N THR A 318 8.40 -14.19 22.80
CA THR A 318 8.34 -15.67 22.92
C THR A 318 7.91 -16.38 21.64
N ASN A 319 7.26 -15.68 20.70
CA ASN A 319 6.79 -16.28 19.44
C ASN A 319 7.67 -15.86 18.26
N ARG A 320 7.72 -16.72 17.24
CA ARG A 320 8.35 -16.34 15.96
C ARG A 320 7.42 -15.37 15.22
N ILE A 321 7.73 -14.08 15.29
CA ILE A 321 6.96 -13.06 14.56
C ILE A 321 7.38 -13.02 13.09
N SER A 322 6.40 -13.26 12.21
CA SER A 322 6.60 -13.16 10.76
C SER A 322 6.37 -11.73 10.31
N THR A 323 7.35 -11.17 9.62
CA THR A 323 7.26 -9.82 9.04
C THR A 323 7.55 -9.83 7.54
N PHE A 324 6.63 -9.28 6.76
CA PHE A 324 6.82 -8.87 5.37
C PHE A 324 7.29 -7.41 5.31
N THR A 325 7.78 -6.97 4.14
CA THR A 325 8.25 -5.58 3.96
C THR A 325 7.20 -4.53 4.35
N TYR A 326 5.91 -4.76 4.06
CA TYR A 326 4.83 -3.83 4.44
C TYR A 326 4.55 -3.80 5.95
N GLN A 327 4.94 -4.85 6.68
CA GLN A 327 4.69 -4.99 8.13
C GLN A 327 5.75 -4.28 8.98
N LYS A 328 6.77 -3.64 8.36
CA LYS A 328 7.71 -2.75 9.06
C LYS A 328 6.97 -1.63 9.81
N GLU A 329 5.87 -1.14 9.25
CA GLU A 329 5.02 -0.14 9.89
C GLU A 329 4.26 -0.73 11.10
N HIS A 330 3.74 -1.95 10.99
CA HIS A 330 3.09 -2.62 12.12
C HIS A 330 4.06 -2.85 13.29
N LEU A 331 5.31 -3.19 12.97
CA LEU A 331 6.38 -3.33 13.95
C LEU A 331 6.73 -2.00 14.62
N ASN A 332 6.62 -0.89 13.88
CA ASN A 332 6.85 0.45 14.40
C ASN A 332 5.76 0.89 15.41
N MET A 333 4.51 0.47 15.22
CA MET A 333 3.44 0.62 16.23
C MET A 333 3.72 -0.19 17.49
N TYR A 334 4.24 -1.41 17.35
CA TYR A 334 4.71 -2.20 18.50
C TYR A 334 5.82 -1.45 19.27
N TYR A 335 6.80 -0.88 18.58
CA TYR A 335 7.86 -0.09 19.21
C TYR A 335 7.30 1.13 19.96
N LEU A 336 6.32 1.82 19.38
CA LEU A 336 5.64 2.92 20.06
C LEU A 336 4.97 2.44 21.35
N MET A 337 4.29 1.29 21.33
CA MET A 337 3.69 0.71 22.54
C MET A 337 4.76 0.38 23.60
N CYS A 338 5.89 -0.21 23.20
CA CYS A 338 7.00 -0.49 24.12
C CYS A 338 7.51 0.78 24.80
N LEU A 339 7.64 1.90 24.07
CA LEU A 339 8.03 3.18 24.68
C LEU A 339 7.11 3.58 25.83
N PHE A 340 5.79 3.49 25.63
CA PHE A 340 4.81 3.79 26.68
C PHE A 340 4.91 2.82 27.86
N TYR A 341 5.08 1.52 27.59
CA TYR A 341 5.22 0.49 28.63
C TYR A 341 6.46 0.72 29.49
N TYR A 342 7.65 0.77 28.89
CA TYR A 342 8.90 0.91 29.63
C TYR A 342 9.01 2.26 30.34
N GLN A 343 8.39 3.32 29.80
CA GLN A 343 8.23 4.57 30.54
C GLN A 343 7.34 4.41 31.78
N SER A 344 6.25 3.65 31.69
CA SER A 344 5.32 3.45 32.81
C SER A 344 5.95 2.70 33.98
N ILE A 345 6.84 1.73 33.70
CA ILE A 345 7.55 0.94 34.71
C ILE A 345 8.93 1.52 35.07
N ASN A 346 9.29 2.68 34.52
CA ASN A 346 10.58 3.36 34.70
C ASN A 346 11.83 2.57 34.29
N ASP A 347 11.70 1.64 33.35
CA ASP A 347 12.84 0.91 32.77
C ASP A 347 13.54 1.79 31.72
N ARG A 348 14.69 2.37 32.11
CA ARG A 348 15.40 3.33 31.26
C ARG A 348 16.22 2.67 30.17
N ASP A 349 16.63 1.42 30.34
CA ASP A 349 17.54 0.76 29.41
C ASP A 349 16.76 0.22 28.22
N GLU A 350 15.64 -0.45 28.48
CA GLU A 350 14.71 -0.85 27.42
C GLU A 350 14.11 0.37 26.71
N LEU A 351 13.76 1.44 27.44
CA LEU A 351 13.30 2.69 26.83
C LEU A 351 14.31 3.25 25.82
N LYS A 352 15.61 3.31 26.18
CA LYS A 352 16.67 3.78 25.26
C LYS A 352 16.81 2.88 24.04
N LYS A 353 16.67 1.56 24.20
CA LYS A 353 16.71 0.60 23.11
C LYS A 353 15.57 0.86 22.11
N TYR A 354 14.33 0.99 22.59
CA TYR A 354 13.18 1.24 21.72
C TYR A 354 13.22 2.62 21.04
N LEU A 355 13.76 3.64 21.71
CA LEU A 355 13.98 4.97 21.11
C LEU A 355 14.97 4.95 19.93
N LYS A 356 15.93 4.01 19.91
CA LYS A 356 16.91 3.90 18.82
C LYS A 356 16.36 3.20 17.58
N ILE A 357 15.39 2.29 17.75
CA ILE A 357 14.87 1.45 16.65
C ILE A 357 13.58 1.99 16.04
N ILE A 358 12.82 2.79 16.78
CA ILE A 358 11.59 3.38 16.28
C ILE A 358 11.90 4.41 15.19
N ASN A 359 11.12 4.40 14.10
CA ASN A 359 11.28 5.34 13.00
C ASN A 359 9.95 6.02 12.71
N ILE A 360 9.83 7.32 13.03
CA ILE A 360 8.58 8.06 12.87
C ILE A 360 8.13 8.13 11.39
N ASP A 361 9.06 8.09 10.44
CA ASP A 361 8.74 8.12 9.00
C ASP A 361 8.09 6.81 8.52
N PHE A 362 8.11 5.76 9.34
CA PHE A 362 7.50 4.48 9.01
C PHE A 362 6.05 4.35 9.45
N PHE A 363 5.41 5.35 10.05
CA PHE A 363 3.96 5.32 10.28
C PHE A 363 3.19 5.64 9.00
N ARG A 364 2.10 4.92 8.71
CA ARG A 364 1.24 5.28 7.57
C ARG A 364 0.61 6.65 7.79
N TYR A 365 0.47 7.35 6.67
CA TYR A 365 -0.29 8.60 6.58
C TYR A 365 -1.71 8.50 7.15
N SER A 366 -2.37 7.35 7.04
CA SER A 366 -3.71 7.14 7.62
C SER A 366 -3.75 7.30 9.15
N TYR A 367 -2.66 6.93 9.83
CA TYR A 367 -2.52 7.02 11.29
C TYR A 367 -1.68 8.21 11.76
N GLU A 368 -1.05 8.94 10.84
CA GLU A 368 0.02 9.88 11.13
C GLU A 368 -0.32 10.94 12.19
N ASP A 369 -1.44 11.67 12.06
CA ASP A 369 -1.73 12.72 13.06
C ASP A 369 -2.01 12.11 14.44
N PHE A 370 -2.66 10.95 14.46
CA PHE A 370 -2.98 10.24 15.69
C PHE A 370 -1.72 9.69 16.37
N THR A 371 -0.79 9.10 15.61
CA THR A 371 0.50 8.63 16.16
C THR A 371 1.37 9.80 16.59
N ARG A 372 1.44 10.88 15.80
CA ARG A 372 2.15 12.11 16.17
C ARG A 372 1.63 12.65 17.50
N LEU A 373 0.31 12.68 17.73
CA LEU A 373 -0.26 13.07 19.02
C LEU A 373 0.24 12.18 20.16
N LEU A 374 0.25 10.85 19.98
CA LEU A 374 0.78 9.92 20.99
C LEU A 374 2.26 10.17 21.28
N PHE A 375 3.09 10.42 20.26
CA PHE A 375 4.50 10.80 20.47
C PHE A 375 4.65 12.07 21.29
N GLN A 376 3.84 13.11 21.00
CA GLN A 376 3.89 14.35 21.76
C GLN A 376 3.53 14.13 23.22
N ILE A 377 2.52 13.29 23.50
CA ILE A 377 2.15 12.89 24.87
C ILE A 377 3.33 12.19 25.56
N PHE A 378 3.95 11.21 24.90
CA PHE A 378 5.12 10.50 25.42
C PHE A 378 6.25 11.46 25.81
N TYR A 379 6.65 12.36 24.90
CA TYR A 379 7.74 13.31 25.14
C TYR A 379 7.39 14.37 26.19
N TYR A 380 6.13 14.81 26.26
CA TYR A 380 5.68 15.72 27.30
C TYR A 380 5.89 15.13 28.70
N HIS A 381 5.53 13.85 28.89
CA HIS A 381 5.76 13.17 30.16
C HIS A 381 7.25 12.96 30.46
N GLN A 382 8.08 12.67 29.46
CA GLN A 382 9.54 12.60 29.62
C GLN A 382 10.13 13.93 30.11
N ALA A 383 9.72 15.04 29.51
CA ALA A 383 10.20 16.38 29.89
C ALA A 383 9.78 16.76 31.32
N LYS A 384 8.53 16.45 31.71
CA LYS A 384 8.05 16.68 33.07
C LYS A 384 8.87 15.89 34.11
N ASN A 385 9.19 14.63 33.82
CA ASN A 385 9.98 13.77 34.70
C ASN A 385 11.44 14.24 34.85
N LYS A 386 11.98 15.00 33.89
CA LYS A 386 13.30 15.65 34.02
C LYS A 386 13.27 16.89 34.90
N LYS A 387 12.23 17.73 34.78
CA LYS A 387 12.09 18.95 35.60
C LYS A 387 11.89 18.65 37.09
N GLY A 388 11.13 17.62 37.44
CA GLY A 388 10.95 17.20 38.84
C GLY A 388 12.20 16.62 39.53
N LYS A 389 13.26 16.30 38.77
CA LYS A 389 14.54 15.81 39.31
C LYS A 389 15.59 16.90 39.50
N GLN A 390 15.35 18.11 38.98
CA GLN A 390 16.23 19.26 39.17
C GLN A 390 15.76 20.17 40.32
N SER A 391 14.64 19.84 40.96
CA SER A 391 14.02 20.60 42.05
C SER A 391 14.14 19.91 43.42
N HIS A 392 15.10 18.99 43.58
CA HIS A 392 15.43 18.36 44.86
C HIS A 392 16.91 18.52 45.18
#